data_AF-A0A2G6CAB9-F1
#
_entry.id   AF-A0A2G6CAB9-F1
#
_cell.length_a   1.000
_cell.length_b   1.000
_cell.length_c   1.000
_cell.angle_alpha   90.00
_cell.angle_beta   90.00
_cell.angle_gamma   90.00
#
_symmetry.space_group_name_H-M   'P 1'
#
loop_
_entity.id
_entity.type
_entity.pdbx_description
1 polymer ?
#
loop_
_entity_poly.entity_id
_entity_poly.type
_entity_poly.pdbx_seq_one_letter_code
_entity_poly.pdbx_strand_id
1 'polypeptide(L)' 'MSDVKIRMLDATSADFWSELDNILAWDSVSDDGVFNTVNGIIKDIRHRGDAAVVEYTNRF' A
#
# COMPACT_ATOMS: atom_id res chain seq x y z
N MET A 1 -19.41 18.42 -14.67
CA MET A 1 -19.05 17.08 -14.16
C MET A 1 -17.57 16.89 -14.40
N SER A 2 -16.81 16.60 -13.35
CA SER A 2 -15.35 16.51 -13.40
C SER A 2 -14.94 15.30 -14.24
N ASP A 3 -14.05 15.52 -15.21
CA ASP A 3 -13.52 14.49 -16.10
C ASP A 3 -12.59 13.56 -15.31
N VAL A 4 -13.03 12.33 -15.05
CA VAL A 4 -12.22 11.31 -14.37
C VAL A 4 -11.33 10.64 -15.40
N LYS A 5 -10.03 10.92 -15.34
CA LYS A 5 -9.04 10.26 -16.21
C LYS A 5 -8.81 8.81 -15.75
N ILE A 6 -9.50 7.87 -16.39
CA ILE A 6 -9.29 6.43 -16.22
C ILE A 6 -8.28 5.96 -17.28
N ARG A 7 -7.29 5.18 -16.86
CA ARG A 7 -6.30 4.59 -17.78
C ARG A 7 -6.99 3.47 -18.58
N MET A 8 -6.95 3.57 -19.90
CA MET A 8 -7.48 2.55 -20.81
C MET A 8 -6.31 1.90 -21.54
N LEU A 9 -6.38 0.58 -21.72
CA LEU A 9 -5.42 -0.22 -22.48
C LEU A 9 -6.11 -0.78 -23.72
N ASP A 10 -5.39 -0.85 -24.83
CA ASP A 10 -5.85 -1.51 -26.05
C ASP A 10 -5.19 -2.89 -26.17
N ALA A 11 -6.00 -3.95 -26.14
CA ALA A 11 -5.55 -5.34 -26.23
C ALA A 11 -4.90 -5.70 -27.58
N THR A 12 -5.05 -4.86 -28.60
CA THR A 12 -4.45 -5.06 -29.92
C THR A 12 -3.10 -4.33 -30.09
N SER A 13 -2.73 -3.47 -29.12
CA SER A 13 -1.44 -2.79 -29.12
C SER A 13 -0.29 -3.77 -28.98
N ALA A 14 0.79 -3.54 -29.74
CA ALA A 14 2.03 -4.30 -29.60
C ALA A 14 2.64 -4.19 -28.19
N ASP A 15 2.37 -3.08 -27.50
CA ASP A 15 2.89 -2.79 -26.16
C ASP A 15 1.93 -3.20 -25.03
N PHE A 16 0.75 -3.76 -25.36
CA PHE A 16 -0.31 -4.07 -24.38
C PHE A 16 0.21 -4.85 -23.16
N TRP A 17 0.99 -5.91 -23.40
CA TRP A 17 1.49 -6.77 -22.32
C TRP A 17 2.48 -6.04 -21.41
N SER A 18 3.33 -5.17 -21.98
CA SER A 18 4.27 -4.35 -21.21
C SER A 18 3.53 -3.29 -20.39
N GLU A 19 2.54 -2.62 -20.98
CA GLU A 19 1.74 -1.62 -20.28
C GLU A 19 0.89 -2.24 -19.15
N LEU A 20 0.34 -3.44 -19.40
CA LEU A 20 -0.42 -4.20 -18.40
C LEU A 20 0.47 -4.65 -17.24
N ASP A 21 1.66 -5.20 -17.51
CA ASP A 21 2.62 -5.64 -16.50
C ASP A 21 3.03 -4.48 -15.58
N ASN A 22 3.32 -3.31 -16.16
CA ASN A 22 3.64 -2.10 -15.40
C ASN A 22 2.49 -1.62 -14.49
N ILE A 23 1.23 -1.80 -14.92
CA ILE A 23 0.06 -1.42 -14.10
C ILE A 23 -0.13 -2.42 -12.95
N LEU A 24 0.02 -3.72 -13.23
CA LEU A 24 -0.16 -4.77 -12.24
C LEU A 24 0.99 -4.83 -11.22
N ALA A 25 2.19 -4.37 -11.59
CA ALA A 25 3.32 -4.27 -10.69
C ALA A 25 3.02 -3.41 -9.43
N TRP A 26 2.12 -2.43 -9.55
CA TRP A 26 1.71 -1.53 -8.46
C TRP A 26 0.97 -2.26 -7.31
N ASP A 27 0.33 -3.40 -7.58
CA ASP A 27 -0.42 -4.15 -6.55
C ASP A 27 0.48 -5.06 -5.70
N SER A 28 1.75 -5.23 -6.10
CA SER A 28 2.66 -6.19 -5.47
C SER A 28 3.55 -5.60 -4.38
N VAL A 29 3.58 -4.28 -4.22
CA VAL A 29 4.32 -3.64 -3.13
C VAL A 29 3.37 -3.54 -1.94
N SER A 30 3.26 -4.63 -1.18
CA SER A 30 3.12 -4.48 0.26
C SER A 30 4.27 -3.59 0.68
N ASP A 31 3.99 -2.30 0.90
CA ASP A 31 4.98 -1.31 1.27
C ASP A 31 5.75 -1.86 2.49
N ASP A 32 7.01 -2.23 2.27
CA ASP A 32 7.87 -2.78 3.32
C ASP A 32 7.93 -1.83 4.52
N GLY A 33 7.74 -0.53 4.28
CA GLY A 33 7.58 0.48 5.33
C GLY A 33 6.32 0.24 6.17
N VAL A 34 5.18 -0.06 5.55
CA VAL A 34 3.93 -0.42 6.24
C VAL A 34 4.11 -1.72 7.02
N PHE A 35 4.70 -2.75 6.38
CA PHE A 35 4.96 -4.03 7.06
C PHE A 35 5.83 -3.85 8.30
N ASN A 36 6.96 -3.15 8.16
CA ASN A 36 7.88 -2.89 9.26
C ASN A 36 7.24 -2.05 10.37
N THR A 37 6.42 -1.05 10.00
CA THR A 37 5.70 -0.20 10.94
C THR A 37 4.71 -1.02 11.77
N VAL A 38 3.87 -1.83 11.12
CA VAL A 38 2.87 -2.67 11.80
C VAL A 38 3.57 -3.70 12.71
N ASN A 39 4.64 -4.34 12.23
CA ASN A 39 5.40 -5.29 13.03
C ASN A 39 6.03 -4.64 14.29
N GLY A 40 6.51 -3.40 14.15
CA GLY A 40 6.99 -2.59 15.28
C GLY A 40 5.89 -2.31 16.29
N ILE A 41 4.74 -1.81 15.84
CA ILE A 41 3.57 -1.54 16.69
C ILE A 41 3.14 -2.80 17.46
N ILE A 42 3.06 -3.95 16.79
CA ILE A 42 2.66 -5.22 17.43
C ILE A 42 3.67 -5.63 18.52
N LYS A 43 4.97 -5.50 18.25
CA LYS A 43 6.00 -5.81 19.27
C LYS A 43 5.86 -4.89 20.48
N ASP A 44 5.70 -3.59 20.25
CA ASP A 44 5.55 -2.61 21.31
C ASP A 44 4.32 -2.85 22.17
N ILE A 45 3.17 -3.17 21.54
CA ILE A 45 1.95 -3.52 22.27
C ILE A 45 2.13 -4.81 23.08
N ARG A 46 2.82 -5.83 22.54
CA ARG A 46 3.11 -7.06 23.30
C ARG A 46 4.01 -6.82 24.51
N HIS A 47 4.92 -5.86 24.44
CA HIS A 47 5.84 -5.54 25.54
C HIS A 47 5.27 -4.54 26.56
N ARG A 48 4.54 -3.53 26.10
CA ARG A 48 4.11 -2.36 26.90
C ARG A 48 2.61 -2.28 27.14
N GLY A 49 1.81 -3.10 26.46
CA GLY A 49 0.35 -3.15 26.60
C GLY A 49 -0.32 -1.82 26.26
N ASP A 50 -1.26 -1.42 27.10
CA ASP A 50 -2.12 -0.25 26.91
C ASP A 50 -1.33 1.06 26.72
N ALA A 51 -0.15 1.17 27.33
CA ALA A 51 0.70 2.35 27.17
C ALA A 51 1.11 2.57 25.70
N ALA A 52 1.44 1.48 24.98
CA ALA A 52 1.75 1.56 23.55
C ALA A 52 0.51 1.89 22.72
N VAL A 53 -0.66 1.36 23.09
CA VAL A 53 -1.92 1.64 22.38
C VAL A 53 -2.26 3.13 22.43
N VAL A 54 -2.17 3.75 23.62
CA VAL A 54 -2.45 5.17 23.80
C VAL A 54 -1.40 6.03 23.06
N GLU A 55 -0.13 5.65 23.11
CA GLU A 55 0.93 6.36 22.37
C GLU A 55 0.67 6.36 20.86
N TYR A 56 0.41 5.20 20.27
CA TYR A 56 0.18 5.08 18.83
C TYR A 56 -1.12 5.75 18.37
N THR A 57 -2.17 5.72 19.21
CA THR A 57 -3.43 6.47 18.96
C THR A 57 -3.21 7.97 18.93
N ASN A 58 -2.27 8.50 19.71
CA ASN A 58 -1.95 9.94 19.70
C ASN A 58 -1.01 10.33 18.55
N ARG A 59 -0.27 9.37 17.99
CA ARG A 59 0.76 9.60 16.98
C ARG A 59 0.21 9.60 15.55
N PHE A 60 -0.82 8.80 15.28
CA PHE A 60 -1.41 8.58 13.96
C PHE A 60 -2.90 8.89 13.99
#